data_AF-A0A2V7D4X9-F1
#
_entry.id   AF-A0A2V7D4X9-F1
#
_cell.length_a   1.000
_cell.length_b   1.000
_cell.length_c   1.000
_cell.angle_alpha   90.00
_cell.angle_beta   90.00
_cell.angle_gamma   90.00
#
_symmetry.space_group_name_H-M   'P 1'
#
loop_
_entity.id
_entity.type
_entity.pdbx_description
1 polymer ?
#
loop_
_entity_poly.entity_id
_entity_poly.type
_entity_poly.pdbx_seq_one_letter_code
_entity_poly.pdbx_strand_id
1 'polypeptide(L)'
;MLDGRGHLLRAAVGFATCSMPSYNRALWALRTWLDSWSGIGRVAVGMARQGYDLQLTRYDEKGWRGTFYTTGMEHSPTSAT
;
A
#
# COMPACT_ATOMS: atom_id res chain seq x y z
N MET A 1 0.06 0.62 27.91
CA MET A 1 0.94 -0.55 27.73
C MET A 1 0.58 -1.14 26.39
N LEU A 2 1.42 -1.03 25.36
CA LEU A 2 1.08 -1.55 24.03
C LEU A 2 1.31 -3.06 24.03
N ASP A 3 0.30 -3.84 23.67
CA ASP A 3 0.43 -5.30 23.54
C ASP A 3 1.47 -5.67 22.47
N GLY A 4 1.90 -6.94 22.41
CA GLY A 4 2.96 -7.41 21.51
C GLY A 4 2.75 -7.06 20.03
N ARG A 5 1.50 -6.90 19.58
CA ARG A 5 1.15 -6.43 18.23
C ARG A 5 1.45 -4.95 18.00
N GLY A 6 1.30 -4.11 19.03
CA GLY A 6 1.66 -2.69 18.99
C GLY A 6 3.16 -2.45 18.94
N HIS A 7 3.95 -3.33 19.57
CA HIS A 7 5.42 -3.31 19.45
C HIS A 7 5.88 -3.70 18.04
N LEU A 8 5.25 -4.70 17.42
CA LEU A 8 5.54 -5.07 16.03
C LEU A 8 5.22 -3.93 15.05
N LEU A 9 4.10 -3.25 15.24
CA LEU A 9 3.72 -2.12 14.38
C LEU A 9 4.70 -0.94 14.54
N ARG A 10 5.15 -0.64 15.76
CA ARG A 10 6.20 0.35 16.01
C ARG A 10 7.55 -0.04 15.41
N ALA A 11 7.92 -1.32 15.47
CA ALA A 11 9.15 -1.81 14.85
C ALA A 11 9.09 -1.72 13.32
N ALA A 12 7.96 -2.08 12.70
CA ALA A 12 7.77 -1.98 11.25
C ALA A 12 7.80 -0.52 10.76
N VAL A 13 7.15 0.39 11.50
CA VAL A 13 7.18 1.83 11.17
C VAL A 13 8.57 2.42 11.40
N GLY A 14 9.25 2.06 12.50
CA GLY A 14 10.62 2.47 12.77
C GLY A 14 11.64 1.95 11.75
N PHE A 15 11.42 0.74 11.22
CA PHE A 15 12.20 0.20 10.10
C PHE A 15 11.95 0.98 8.81
N ALA A 16 10.68 1.30 8.52
CA ALA A 16 10.32 2.07 7.33
C ALA A 16 10.83 3.52 7.35
N THR A 17 11.03 4.10 8.54
CA THR A 17 11.60 5.45 8.72
C THR A 17 13.10 5.46 9.00
N CYS A 18 13.73 4.28 9.13
CA CYS A 18 15.16 4.19 9.30
C CYS A 18 15.85 4.60 7.99
N SER A 19 16.56 5.72 8.04
CA SER A 19 17.42 6.17 6.93
C SER A 19 18.56 5.17 6.79
N MET A 20 18.40 4.18 5.92
CA MET A 20 19.40 3.14 5.66
C MET A 20 20.63 3.76 4.96
N PRO A 21 21.80 3.87 5.61
CA PRO A 21 23.03 4.20 4.93
C PRO A 21 23.57 2.90 4.32
N SER A 22 22.91 2.39 3.30
CA SER A 22 23.44 1.32 2.47
C SER A 22 22.73 1.31 1.14
N TYR A 23 23.53 1.47 0.10
CA TYR A 23 23.28 1.18 -1.30
C TYR A 23 22.88 -0.30 -1.50
N ASN A 24 21.75 -0.73 -0.93
CA ASN A 24 21.27 -2.09 -1.08
C ASN A 24 20.49 -2.17 -2.39
N ARG A 25 21.17 -2.64 -3.44
CA ARG A 25 20.63 -2.77 -4.81
C ARG A 25 19.30 -3.52 -4.84
N ALA A 26 19.07 -4.48 -3.94
CA ALA A 26 17.81 -5.21 -3.86
C ALA A 26 16.66 -4.33 -3.35
N LEU A 27 16.90 -3.46 -2.35
CA LEU A 27 15.91 -2.50 -1.87
C LEU A 27 15.62 -1.41 -2.92
N TRP A 28 16.67 -0.94 -3.61
CA TRP A 28 16.49 -0.01 -4.73
C TRP A 28 15.69 -0.64 -5.86
N ALA A 29 16.01 -1.86 -6.27
CA ALA A 29 15.28 -2.58 -7.31
C ALA A 29 13.82 -2.85 -6.91
N LEU A 30 13.57 -3.19 -5.64
CA LEU A 30 12.21 -3.36 -5.12
C LEU A 30 11.43 -2.04 -5.16
N ARG A 31 12.05 -0.92 -4.77
CA ARG A 31 11.44 0.41 -4.82
C ARG A 31 11.11 0.80 -6.25
N THR A 32 12.07 0.69 -7.16
CA THR A 32 11.88 0.97 -8.59
C THR A 32 10.78 0.10 -9.20
N TRP A 33 10.71 -1.18 -8.81
CA TRP A 33 9.65 -2.07 -9.27
C TRP A 33 8.27 -1.66 -8.74
N LEU A 34 8.16 -1.34 -7.44
CA LEU A 34 6.91 -0.87 -6.82
C LEU A 34 6.44 0.48 -7.39
N ASP A 35 7.37 1.36 -7.78
CA ASP A 35 7.08 2.64 -8.42
C ASP A 35 6.65 2.49 -9.90
N SER A 36 6.57 1.26 -10.43
CA SER A 36 6.09 0.97 -11.79
C SER A 36 4.63 0.52 -11.82
N TRP A 37 3.93 0.77 -12.93
CA TRP A 37 2.57 0.26 -13.15
C TRP A 37 2.46 -1.27 -13.05
N SER A 38 3.49 -2.00 -13.47
CA SER A 38 3.54 -3.46 -13.34
C SER A 38 3.59 -3.90 -11.88
N GLY A 39 4.30 -3.16 -11.03
CA GLY A 39 4.38 -3.41 -9.60
C GLY A 39 3.04 -3.20 -8.91
N ILE A 40 2.40 -2.06 -9.19
CA ILE A 40 1.05 -1.73 -8.70
C ILE A 40 0.05 -2.82 -9.12
N GLY A 41 0.09 -3.26 -10.38
CA GLY A 41 -0.78 -4.32 -10.89
C GLY A 41 -0.58 -5.66 -10.14
N ARG A 42 0.66 -6.06 -9.83
CA ARG A 42 0.89 -7.28 -9.05
C ARG A 42 0.38 -7.17 -7.62
N VAL A 43 0.52 -6.01 -6.98
CA VAL A 43 -0.05 -5.76 -5.66
C VAL A 43 -1.57 -5.85 -5.71
N ALA A 44 -2.20 -5.23 -6.71
CA ALA A 44 -3.65 -5.28 -6.90
C ALA A 44 -4.16 -6.72 -7.05
N VAL A 45 -3.52 -7.54 -7.89
CA VAL A 45 -3.89 -8.96 -8.07
C VAL A 45 -3.68 -9.76 -6.79
N GLY A 46 -2.59 -9.50 -6.04
CA GLY A 46 -2.33 -10.15 -4.76
C GLY A 46 -3.37 -9.81 -3.69
N MET A 47 -3.87 -8.57 -3.69
CA MET A 47 -4.92 -8.12 -2.77
C MET A 47 -6.30 -8.67 -3.18
N ALA A 48 -6.60 -8.74 -4.48
CA ALA A 48 -7.82 -9.37 -4.99
C ALA A 48 -7.92 -10.85 -4.58
N ARG A 49 -6.81 -11.59 -4.64
CA ARG A 49 -6.75 -12.99 -4.15
C ARG A 49 -6.96 -13.12 -2.64
N GLN A 50 -6.76 -12.04 -1.88
CA GLN A 50 -7.01 -11.97 -0.45
C GLN A 50 -8.42 -11.43 -0.12
N GLY A 51 -9.26 -11.21 -1.14
CA GLY A 51 -10.60 -10.68 -0.95
C GLY A 51 -10.63 -9.17 -0.74
N TYR A 52 -9.78 -8.42 -1.45
CA TYR A 52 -9.84 -6.96 -1.49
C TYR A 52 -9.97 -6.40 -2.91
N ASP A 53 -10.88 -5.43 -3.07
CA ASP A 53 -11.00 -4.60 -4.26
C ASP A 53 -10.14 -3.33 -4.10
N LEU A 54 -9.58 -2.82 -5.21
CA LEU A 54 -8.71 -1.64 -5.22
C LEU A 54 -9.34 -0.50 -6.02
N GLN A 55 -9.48 0.67 -5.40
CA GLN A 55 -9.72 1.95 -6.06
C GLN A 55 -8.43 2.76 -6.12
N LEU A 56 -8.06 3.25 -7.30
CA LEU A 56 -6.89 4.11 -7.49
C LEU A 56 -7.32 5.50 -7.95
N THR A 57 -7.01 6.52 -7.15
CA THR A 57 -7.41 7.92 -7.40
C THR A 57 -6.17 8.80 -7.56
N ARG A 58 -6.08 9.54 -8.66
CA ARG A 58 -5.01 10.52 -8.87
C ARG A 58 -5.36 11.83 -8.17
N TYR A 59 -4.43 12.35 -7.38
CA TYR A 59 -4.47 13.68 -6.80
C TYR A 59 -3.34 14.50 -7.38
N ASP A 60 -3.62 15.25 -8.45
CA ASP A 60 -2.74 16.23 -9.11
C ASP A 60 -1.23 16.06 -8.80
N GLU A 61 -0.60 17.03 -8.12
CA GLU A 61 0.81 17.00 -7.70
C GLU A 61 1.11 16.05 -6.53
N LYS A 62 0.09 15.55 -5.83
CA LYS A 62 0.23 14.68 -4.65
C LYS A 62 0.37 13.20 -5.01
N GLY A 63 0.29 12.86 -6.28
CA GLY A 63 0.46 11.50 -6.78
C GLY A 63 -0.82 10.66 -6.74
N TRP A 64 -0.69 9.37 -6.46
CA TRP A 64 -1.81 8.43 -6.44
C TRP A 64 -2.16 7.98 -5.03
N ARG A 65 -3.45 7.85 -4.75
CA ARG A 65 -3.97 7.15 -3.58
C ARG A 65 -4.58 5.82 -4.02
N GLY A 66 -4.14 4.73 -3.41
CA GLY A 66 -4.80 3.43 -3.50
C GLY A 66 -5.62 3.17 -2.24
N THR A 67 -6.92 2.92 -2.39
CA THR A 67 -7.80 2.50 -1.29
C THR A 67 -8.20 1.05 -1.53
N PHE A 68 -7.94 0.18 -0.55
CA PHE A 68 -8.33 -1.22 -0.58
C PHE A 68 -9.54 -1.44 0.31
N TYR A 69 -10.51 -2.18 -0.21
CA TYR A 69 -11.74 -2.49 0.48
C TYR A 69 -11.99 -3.98 0.46
N THR A 70 -12.59 -4.53 1.50
CA THR A 70 -12.98 -5.95 1.49
C THR A 70 -13.96 -6.21 0.35
N THR A 71 -13.65 -7.18 -0.51
CA THR A 71 -14.46 -7.59 -1.65
C THR A 71 -15.87 -7.97 -1.17
N GLY A 72 -16.89 -7.50 -1.89
CA GLY A 72 -18.30 -7.67 -1.53
C GLY A 72 -18.92 -6.49 -0.75
N MET A 73 -18.13 -5.48 -0.38
CA MET A 73 -18.66 -4.15 -0.04
C MET A 73 -19.02 -3.43 -1.35
N GLU A 74 -20.28 -3.00 -1.52
CA GLU A 74 -20.68 -2.23 -2.70
C GLU A 74 -19.99 -0.86 -2.69
N HIS A 75 -19.11 -0.60 -3.67
CA HIS A 75 -18.31 0.65 -3.75
C HIS A 75 -18.94 1.76 -4.57
N SER A 76 -20.26 1.70 -4.79
CA SER A 76 -21.00 2.84 -5.32
C SER A 76 -21.21 3.86 -4.19
N PRO A 77 -20.68 5.10 -4.28
CA PRO A 77 -21.35 6.20 -3.60
C PRO A 77 -22.68 6.42 -4.34
N THR A 78 -23.75 5.81 -3.86
CA THR A 78 -25.09 6.31 -4.20
C THR A 78 -25.22 7.65 -3.50
N SER A 79 -24.74 8.71 -4.14
CA SER A 79 -25.04 10.08 -3.74
C SER A 79 -26.55 10.23 -3.75
N ALA A 80 -27.15 10.25 -2.56
CA ALA A 80 -28.52 10.71 -2.38
C ALA A 80 -28.53 12.22 -2.68
N THR A 81 -29.45 12.61 -3.57
CA THR A 81 -29.79 13.96 -4.00
C THR A 81 -30.10 14.90 -2.84
#